data_AF-A0A7L3JVQ1-F1
#
_entry.id   AF-A0A7L3JVQ1-F1
#
_cell.length_a   1.000
_cell.length_b   1.000
_cell.length_c   1.000
_cell.angle_alpha   90.00
_cell.angle_beta   90.00
_cell.angle_gamma   90.00
#
_symmetry.space_group_name_H-M   'P 1'
#
loop_
_entity.id
_entity.type
_entity.pdbx_description
1 polymer ?
#
loop_
_entity_poly.entity_id
_entity_poly.type
_entity_poly.pdbx_seq_one_letter_code
_entity_poly.pdbx_strand_id
1 'polypeptide(L)'
;QLTLADGTVTADHVVSALPAAALAEVLPAEAEPLAQELRRIPAVSVAVVNLQYEGVTLPVTGFGHLVPSSEDASLLGIVYDSVAFPQHDGAGAASVRLTVMLGGAWFGQSFGDPAAAAPAPLLRRAQAAVREQ
;
A
#
# COMPACT_ATOMS: atom_id res chain seq x y z
N GLN A 1 -18.69 -22.87 14.52
CA GLN A 1 -17.55 -23.72 14.14
C GLN A 1 -16.83 -23.03 12.99
N LEU A 2 -15.51 -22.96 13.04
CA LEU A 2 -14.63 -22.36 12.04
C LEU A 2 -13.89 -23.49 11.31
N THR A 3 -13.83 -23.43 9.99
CA THR A 3 -13.11 -24.41 9.17
C THR A 3 -11.75 -23.83 8.77
N LEU A 4 -10.68 -24.55 9.07
CA LEU A 4 -9.30 -24.25 8.71
C LEU A 4 -8.80 -25.30 7.71
N ALA A 5 -7.61 -25.10 7.14
CA ALA A 5 -7.03 -26.05 6.19
C ALA A 5 -6.72 -27.42 6.81
N ASP A 6 -6.42 -27.45 8.11
CA ASP A 6 -5.95 -28.62 8.86
C ASP A 6 -6.96 -29.14 9.90
N GLY A 7 -8.15 -28.53 9.99
CA GLY A 7 -9.16 -28.97 10.94
C GLY A 7 -10.28 -27.96 11.19
N THR A 8 -10.97 -28.13 12.32
CA THR A 8 -12.05 -27.25 12.74
C THR A 8 -11.87 -26.78 14.17
N VAL A 9 -12.32 -25.55 14.44
CA VAL A 9 -12.29 -24.94 15.77
C VAL A 9 -13.70 -24.51 16.16
N THR A 10 -14.11 -24.82 17.38
CA THR A 10 -15.38 -24.35 17.95
C THR A 10 -15.13 -23.14 18.83
N ALA A 11 -15.99 -22.13 18.72
CA ALA A 11 -15.93 -20.93 19.53
C ALA A 11 -17.36 -20.47 19.86
N ASP A 12 -17.56 -19.95 21.06
CA ASP A 12 -18.84 -19.36 21.48
C ASP A 12 -19.09 -18.01 20.81
N HIS A 13 -18.01 -17.27 20.53
CA HIS A 13 -18.03 -15.98 19.85
C HIS A 13 -16.89 -15.88 18.83
N VAL A 14 -17.14 -15.13 17.74
CA VAL A 14 -16.15 -14.85 16.69
C VAL A 14 -16.01 -13.34 16.53
N VAL A 15 -14.78 -12.85 16.64
CA VAL A 15 -14.42 -11.47 16.29
C VAL A 15 -13.60 -11.52 15.00
N SER A 16 -14.16 -11.02 13.90
CA SER A 16 -13.46 -10.99 12.62
C SER A 16 -12.63 -9.72 12.49
N ALA A 17 -11.35 -9.88 12.17
CA ALA A 17 -10.43 -8.81 11.78
C ALA A 17 -9.99 -8.95 10.30
N LEU A 18 -10.70 -9.75 9.52
CA LEU A 18 -10.44 -9.91 8.09
C LEU A 18 -10.88 -8.66 7.31
N PRO A 19 -10.28 -8.40 6.13
CA PRO A 19 -10.87 -7.47 5.17
C PRO A 19 -12.33 -7.83 4.88
N ALA A 20 -13.19 -6.82 4.70
CA ALA A 20 -14.63 -7.02 4.51
C ALA A 20 -14.94 -7.99 3.34
N ALA A 21 -14.27 -7.83 2.20
CA ALA A 21 -14.41 -8.73 1.06
C ALA A 21 -14.03 -10.18 1.40
N ALA A 22 -12.94 -10.40 2.15
CA ALA A 22 -12.52 -11.74 2.55
C ALA A 22 -13.49 -12.37 3.57
N LEU A 23 -14.03 -11.57 4.50
CA LEU A 23 -15.06 -12.04 5.43
C LEU A 23 -16.34 -12.46 4.69
N ALA A 24 -16.75 -11.70 3.69
CA ALA A 24 -17.94 -12.01 2.88
C ALA A 24 -17.86 -13.38 2.19
N GLU A 25 -16.66 -13.83 1.83
CA GLU A 25 -16.45 -15.12 1.14
C GLU A 25 -16.43 -16.33 2.08
N VAL A 26 -16.22 -16.13 3.38
CA VAL A 26 -16.13 -17.22 4.37
C VAL A 26 -17.33 -17.29 5.31
N LEU A 27 -18.28 -16.36 5.18
CA LEU A 27 -19.54 -16.41 5.91
C LEU A 27 -20.40 -17.58 5.42
N PRO A 28 -21.19 -18.19 6.32
CA PRO A 28 -22.09 -19.27 5.95
C PRO A 28 -23.25 -18.72 5.09
N ALA A 29 -23.87 -19.58 4.28
CA ALA A 29 -24.88 -19.16 3.30
C ALA A 29 -26.08 -18.44 3.93
N GLU A 30 -26.42 -18.74 5.19
CA GLU A 30 -27.50 -18.09 5.93
C GLU A 30 -27.21 -16.62 6.26
N ALA A 31 -25.93 -16.22 6.23
CA ALA A 31 -25.47 -14.85 6.46
C ALA A 31 -25.29 -14.05 5.15
N GLU A 32 -25.84 -14.50 4.03
CA GLU A 32 -25.74 -13.82 2.74
C GLU A 32 -26.14 -12.33 2.76
N PRO A 33 -27.19 -11.88 3.49
CA PRO A 33 -27.49 -10.45 3.60
C PRO A 33 -26.34 -9.62 4.18
N LEU A 34 -25.61 -10.17 5.17
CA LEU A 34 -24.42 -9.51 5.72
C LEU A 34 -23.26 -9.56 4.72
N ALA A 35 -23.05 -10.69 4.04
CA ALA A 35 -22.03 -10.80 3.01
C ALA A 35 -22.21 -9.77 1.89
N GLN A 36 -23.45 -9.49 1.48
CA GLN A 36 -23.76 -8.45 0.49
C GLN A 36 -23.37 -7.05 0.94
N GLU A 37 -23.63 -6.68 2.20
CA GLU A 37 -23.19 -5.39 2.73
C GLU A 37 -21.67 -5.30 2.83
N LEU A 38 -21.00 -6.38 3.23
CA LEU A 38 -19.54 -6.44 3.31
C LEU A 38 -18.87 -6.29 1.94
N ARG A 39 -19.42 -6.91 0.88
CA ARG A 39 -18.91 -6.78 -0.50
C ARG A 39 -19.01 -5.36 -1.06
N ARG A 40 -19.84 -4.48 -0.47
CA ARG A 40 -19.98 -3.08 -0.88
C ARG A 40 -18.91 -2.16 -0.28
N ILE A 41 -18.01 -2.66 0.56
CA ILE A 41 -16.93 -1.87 1.16
C ILE A 41 -15.69 -1.99 0.26
N PRO A 42 -15.40 -0.97 -0.59
CA PRO A 42 -14.27 -1.06 -1.51
C PRO A 42 -12.94 -0.86 -0.77
N ALA A 43 -11.89 -1.49 -1.30
CA ALA A 43 -10.51 -1.18 -0.97
C ALA A 43 -9.78 -0.78 -2.26
N VAL A 44 -8.72 0.01 -2.12
CA VAL A 44 -7.84 0.40 -3.22
C VAL A 44 -6.49 -0.27 -3.10
N SER A 45 -5.74 -0.34 -4.20
CA SER A 45 -4.38 -0.88 -4.21
C SER A 45 -3.36 0.24 -4.22
N VAL A 46 -2.30 0.07 -3.43
CA VAL A 46 -1.18 1.01 -3.36
C VAL A 46 0.11 0.23 -3.59
N ALA A 47 0.90 0.66 -4.56
CA ALA A 47 2.28 0.19 -4.71
C ALA A 47 3.19 1.06 -3.85
N VAL A 48 3.91 0.42 -2.93
CA VAL A 48 4.91 1.07 -2.08
C VAL A 48 6.28 0.80 -2.67
N VAL A 49 6.96 1.84 -3.13
CA VAL A 49 8.29 1.75 -3.73
C VAL A 49 9.30 2.45 -2.83
N ASN A 50 10.17 1.66 -2.21
CA ASN A 50 11.24 2.17 -1.37
C ASN A 50 12.47 2.44 -2.23
N LEU A 51 13.02 3.64 -2.13
CA LEU A 51 14.20 4.08 -2.87
C LEU A 51 15.26 4.54 -1.87
N GLN A 52 16.52 4.21 -2.12
CA GLN A 52 17.65 4.66 -1.32
C GLN A 52 18.73 5.23 -2.23
N TYR A 53 19.23 6.41 -1.88
CA TYR A 53 20.25 7.12 -2.63
C TYR A 53 21.41 7.49 -1.71
N GLU A 54 22.62 7.09 -2.07
CA GLU A 54 23.85 7.49 -1.38
C GLU A 54 24.31 8.88 -1.84
N GLY A 55 24.83 9.68 -0.92
CA GLY A 55 25.45 10.98 -1.23
C GLY A 55 24.48 12.05 -1.78
N VAL A 56 23.17 11.90 -1.53
CA VAL A 56 22.14 12.87 -1.93
C VAL A 56 21.66 13.64 -0.70
N THR A 57 21.37 14.93 -0.89
CA THR A 57 20.73 15.78 0.11
C THR A 57 19.35 16.19 -0.42
N LEU A 58 18.32 16.10 0.43
CA LEU A 58 16.98 16.55 0.06
C LEU A 58 16.95 18.08 -0.05
N PRO A 59 16.19 18.65 -1.02
CA PRO A 59 16.10 20.10 -1.20
C PRO A 59 15.43 20.81 -0.01
N VAL A 60 14.55 20.08 0.70
CA VAL A 60 13.85 20.56 1.89
C VAL A 60 13.82 19.46 2.96
N THR A 61 13.79 19.86 4.22
CA THR A 61 13.63 18.94 5.36
C THR A 61 12.19 18.98 5.84
N GLY A 62 11.55 17.83 5.91
CA GLY A 62 10.17 17.66 6.36
C GLY A 62 9.81 16.18 6.42
N PHE A 63 8.56 15.88 6.78
CA PHE A 63 8.08 14.50 6.80
C PHE A 63 8.03 13.88 5.40
N GLY A 64 7.73 14.69 4.39
CA GLY A 64 7.44 14.29 3.02
C GLY A 64 6.51 15.30 2.36
N HIS A 65 5.93 14.92 1.22
CA HIS A 65 4.91 15.71 0.56
C HIS A 65 3.81 14.82 -0.03
N LEU A 66 2.65 15.44 -0.25
CA LEU A 66 1.51 14.84 -0.95
C LEU A 66 1.44 15.40 -2.36
N VAL A 67 0.93 14.61 -3.29
CA VAL A 67 0.72 15.04 -4.68
C VAL A 67 -0.78 15.10 -4.94
N PRO A 68 -1.34 16.27 -5.29
CA PRO A 68 -2.73 16.39 -5.68
C PRO A 68 -3.02 15.54 -6.93
N SER A 69 -4.20 14.92 -7.00
CA SER A 69 -4.59 14.12 -8.16
C SER A 69 -4.69 14.92 -9.48
N SER A 70 -4.81 16.25 -9.39
CA SER A 70 -4.75 17.15 -10.54
C SER A 70 -3.36 17.33 -11.13
N GLU A 71 -2.30 17.02 -10.37
CA GLU A 71 -0.91 17.06 -10.83
C GLU A 71 -0.50 15.68 -11.34
N ASP A 72 -0.70 14.65 -10.53
CA ASP A 72 -0.52 13.27 -10.96
C ASP A 72 -1.42 12.32 -10.18
N ALA A 73 -2.39 11.71 -10.86
CA ALA A 73 -3.33 10.78 -10.25
C ALA A 73 -2.69 9.43 -9.84
N SER A 74 -1.57 9.05 -10.44
CA SER A 74 -0.84 7.81 -10.18
C SER A 74 0.09 7.88 -8.97
N LEU A 75 0.39 9.08 -8.47
CA LEU A 75 1.30 9.34 -7.35
C LEU A 75 0.55 9.97 -6.18
N LEU A 76 0.58 9.33 -5.02
CA LEU A 76 -0.11 9.83 -3.82
C LEU A 76 0.77 10.79 -3.01
N GLY A 77 2.07 10.49 -2.96
CA GLY A 77 3.04 11.26 -2.20
C GLY A 77 4.33 10.50 -1.95
N ILE A 78 5.28 11.20 -1.32
CA ILE A 78 6.61 10.68 -0.99
C ILE A 78 6.91 11.01 0.47
N VAL A 79 7.29 9.99 1.24
CA VAL A 79 7.78 10.13 2.62
C VAL A 79 9.30 10.21 2.61
N TYR A 80 9.85 11.12 3.41
CA TYR A 80 11.29 11.32 3.59
C TYR A 80 11.76 10.53 4.82
N ASP A 81 11.87 9.22 4.68
CA ASP A 81 12.02 8.30 5.82
C ASP A 81 13.27 8.58 6.66
N SER A 82 14.37 8.99 6.04
CA SER A 82 15.62 9.33 6.74
C SER A 82 15.53 10.64 7.53
N VAL A 83 14.58 11.52 7.22
CA VAL A 83 14.33 12.73 8.02
C VAL A 83 13.57 12.36 9.29
N ALA A 84 12.52 11.54 9.16
CA ALA A 84 11.69 11.16 10.30
C ALA A 84 12.39 10.15 11.23
N PHE A 85 13.11 9.20 10.65
CA PHE A 85 13.75 8.10 11.37
C PHE A 85 15.18 7.85 10.87
N PRO A 86 16.13 8.78 11.09
CA PRO A 86 17.51 8.65 10.64
C PRO A 86 18.20 7.40 11.21
N GLN A 87 17.80 6.93 12.39
CA GLN A 87 18.35 5.71 13.00
C GLN A 87 18.06 4.42 12.23
N HIS A 88 17.14 4.44 11.25
CA HIS A 88 16.90 3.30 10.37
C HIS A 88 17.77 3.34 9.11
N ASP A 89 18.58 4.38 8.93
CA ASP A 89 19.58 4.40 7.87
C ASP A 89 20.67 3.37 8.17
N GLY A 90 21.14 2.67 7.14
CA GLY A 90 22.17 1.65 7.32
C GLY A 90 23.49 2.24 7.84
N ALA A 91 24.32 1.43 8.49
CA ALA A 91 25.62 1.84 9.04
C ALA A 91 26.70 2.15 7.96
N GLY A 92 26.32 2.15 6.68
CA GLY A 92 27.21 2.38 5.55
C GLY A 92 27.40 3.87 5.24
N ALA A 93 27.56 4.18 3.95
CA ALA A 93 27.64 5.56 3.50
C ALA A 93 26.34 6.32 3.83
N ALA A 94 26.48 7.63 4.08
CA ALA A 94 25.33 8.51 4.27
C ALA A 94 24.38 8.40 3.07
N SER A 95 23.14 8.04 3.35
CA SER A 95 22.12 7.80 2.34
C SER A 95 20.77 8.33 2.78
N VAL A 96 19.92 8.63 1.80
CA VAL A 96 18.55 9.08 2.00
C VAL A 96 17.61 7.98 1.52
N ARG A 97 16.67 7.60 2.37
CA ARG A 97 15.56 6.69 2.09
C ARG A 97 14.29 7.46 1.85
N LEU A 98 13.57 7.04 0.82
CA LEU A 98 12.30 7.61 0.40
C LEU A 98 11.28 6.50 0.16
N THR A 99 10.05 6.71 0.61
CA THR A 99 8.93 5.82 0.33
C THR A 99 7.96 6.52 -0.61
N VAL A 100 7.90 6.05 -1.85
CA VAL A 100 6.97 6.54 -2.86
C VAL A 100 5.70 5.69 -2.85
N MET A 101 4.54 6.33 -2.72
CA MET A 101 3.24 5.67 -2.71
C MET A 101 2.53 5.92 -4.04
N LEU A 102 2.29 4.86 -4.83
CA LEU A 102 1.66 4.91 -6.14
C LEU A 102 0.28 4.25 -6.13
N GLY A 103 -0.65 4.78 -6.94
CA GLY A 103 -1.94 4.17 -7.23
C GLY A 103 -3.10 4.76 -6.42
N GLY A 104 -3.57 4.04 -5.40
CA GLY A 104 -4.83 4.36 -4.72
C GLY A 104 -6.02 4.09 -5.64
N ALA A 105 -7.01 5.00 -5.66
CA ALA A 105 -8.19 4.86 -6.51
C ALA A 105 -7.86 4.75 -8.01
N TRP A 106 -6.67 5.24 -8.41
CA TRP A 106 -6.21 5.28 -9.79
C TRP A 106 -5.26 4.13 -10.17
N PHE A 107 -5.01 3.17 -9.26
CA PHE A 107 -4.07 2.09 -9.52
C PHE A 107 -4.45 1.30 -10.78
N GLY A 108 -5.71 0.85 -10.87
CA GLY A 108 -6.19 0.06 -12.00
C GLY A 108 -6.01 0.78 -13.34
N GLN A 109 -6.27 2.08 -13.37
CA GLN A 109 -6.10 2.90 -14.57
C GLN A 109 -4.63 3.15 -14.91
N SER A 110 -3.78 3.37 -13.90
CA SER A 110 -2.38 3.76 -14.08
C SER A 110 -1.45 2.57 -14.35
N PHE A 111 -1.73 1.44 -13.72
CA PHE A 111 -0.81 0.29 -13.65
C PHE A 111 -1.47 -1.05 -13.99
N GLY A 112 -2.77 -1.07 -14.27
CA GLY A 112 -3.52 -2.29 -14.57
C GLY A 112 -3.90 -3.08 -13.32
N ASP A 113 -4.08 -4.39 -13.48
CA ASP A 113 -4.43 -5.30 -12.39
C ASP A 113 -3.33 -5.33 -11.31
N PRO A 114 -3.62 -4.96 -10.05
CA PRO A 114 -2.67 -5.04 -8.93
C PRO A 114 -2.03 -6.41 -8.74
N ALA A 115 -2.76 -7.50 -9.02
CA ALA A 115 -2.23 -8.86 -8.87
C ALA A 115 -1.23 -9.23 -9.97
N ALA A 116 -1.30 -8.58 -11.13
CA ALA A 116 -0.44 -8.81 -12.29
C ALA A 116 0.59 -7.67 -12.53
N ALA A 117 0.56 -6.62 -11.72
CA ALA A 117 1.38 -5.44 -11.91
C ALA A 117 2.88 -5.78 -11.79
N ALA A 118 3.62 -5.59 -12.89
CA ALA A 118 5.05 -5.84 -12.90
C ALA A 118 5.83 -4.80 -12.06
N PRO A 119 6.90 -5.19 -11.35
CA PRO A 119 7.70 -4.24 -10.56
C PRO A 119 8.38 -3.14 -11.38
N ALA A 120 8.79 -3.43 -12.62
CA ALA A 120 9.62 -2.52 -13.41
C ALA A 120 8.92 -1.19 -13.79
N PRO A 121 7.67 -1.17 -14.28
CA PRO A 121 6.92 0.08 -14.48
C PRO A 121 6.74 0.90 -13.20
N LEU A 122 6.41 0.27 -12.08
CA LEU A 122 6.21 0.92 -10.78
C LEU A 122 7.52 1.60 -10.31
N LEU A 123 8.63 0.87 -10.40
CA LEU A 123 9.95 1.39 -10.06
C LEU A 123 10.33 2.59 -10.94
N ARG A 124 10.11 2.50 -12.26
CA ARG A 124 10.40 3.61 -13.18
C ARG A 124 9.58 4.85 -12.85
N ARG A 125 8.28 4.69 -12.57
CA ARG A 125 7.42 5.82 -12.19
C ARG A 125 7.88 6.46 -10.88
N ALA A 126 8.22 5.67 -9.87
CA ALA A 126 8.72 6.16 -8.60
C ALA A 126 10.06 6.91 -8.74
N GLN A 127 10.99 6.39 -9.54
CA GLN A 127 12.26 7.06 -9.81
C GLN A 127 12.08 8.38 -10.57
N ALA A 128 11.13 8.46 -11.51
CA ALA A 128 10.75 9.71 -12.16
C ALA A 128 10.18 10.71 -11.15
N ALA A 129 9.26 10.27 -10.29
CA ALA A 129 8.64 11.11 -9.26
C ALA A 129 9.65 11.79 -8.35
N VAL A 130 10.71 11.08 -7.93
CA VAL A 130 11.75 11.63 -7.07
C VAL A 130 12.68 12.60 -7.81
N ARG A 131 12.83 12.47 -9.13
CA ARG A 131 13.73 13.33 -9.95
C ARG A 131 13.07 14.62 -10.42
N GLU A 132 11.75 14.61 -10.59
CA GLU A 132 10.97 15.73 -11.11
C GLU A 132 10.65 16.80 -10.06
N GLN A 133 11.03 16.56 -8.80
CA GLN A 133 10.74 17.39 -7.61
C GLN A 133 11.97 18.17 -7.14
#